data_AF-A0A419NAP5-F1
#
_entry.id   AF-A0A419NAP5-F1
#
_cell.length_a   1.000
_cell.length_b   1.000
_cell.length_c   1.000
_cell.angle_alpha   90.00
_cell.angle_beta   90.00
_cell.angle_gamma   90.00
#
_symmetry.space_group_name_H-M   'P 1'
#
loop_
_entity.id
_entity.type
_entity.pdbx_description
1 polymer ?
#
loop_
_entity_poly.entity_id
_entity_poly.type
_entity_poly.pdbx_seq_one_letter_code
_entity_poly.pdbx_strand_id
1 'polypeptide(L)'
;MVKHERLIKFPMPDWNRVISSDLDSIAYCLCYQYDIDLNGNGPYGFNTNKASGIINDAFPNLFFYENNGKNNKVKLLSTQAIKSNGIYLYGNVDKINLLQQDLNYYYLSEKKNEMRLKRSLAPEPLPSEPLLLNLVRNREYRSDSIKRIIDSECGLFVYHHYMPAAGDCVILFDRHLVFSLKNIALNFDVEYFEVDSIDFLKAW
;
A
#
# COMPACT_ATOMS: atom_id res chain seq x y z
N MET A 1 9.01 -23.64 -23.33
CA MET A 1 8.55 -23.52 -21.93
C MET A 1 7.30 -22.68 -21.97
N VAL A 2 6.15 -23.20 -21.53
CA VAL A 2 4.92 -22.40 -21.52
C VAL A 2 5.02 -21.45 -20.34
N LYS A 3 4.94 -20.14 -20.59
CA LYS A 3 4.98 -19.12 -19.54
C LYS A 3 3.56 -18.91 -19.04
N HIS A 4 3.23 -19.57 -17.95
CA HIS A 4 1.98 -19.32 -17.23
C HIS A 4 2.24 -18.29 -16.14
N GLU A 5 1.33 -17.32 -16.02
CA GLU A 5 1.37 -16.26 -15.02
C GLU A 5 0.00 -16.19 -14.35
N ARG A 6 -0.03 -15.95 -13.04
CA ARG A 6 -1.27 -15.83 -12.29
C ARG A 6 -1.22 -14.78 -11.21
N LEU A 7 -2.36 -14.13 -10.98
CA LEU A 7 -2.64 -13.26 -9.86
C LEU A 7 -3.44 -14.06 -8.82
N ILE A 8 -2.96 -14.11 -7.58
CA ILE A 8 -3.54 -14.95 -6.53
C ILE A 8 -4.02 -14.07 -5.39
N LYS A 9 -5.31 -14.21 -5.05
CA LYS A 9 -5.94 -13.60 -3.88
C LYS A 9 -5.97 -14.59 -2.72
N PHE A 10 -5.67 -14.10 -1.52
CA PHE A 10 -5.77 -14.87 -0.28
C PHE A 10 -6.08 -13.94 0.91
N PRO A 11 -6.63 -14.45 2.02
CA PRO A 11 -6.86 -13.63 3.20
C PRO A 11 -5.55 -13.17 3.86
N MET A 12 -5.64 -12.16 4.71
CA MET A 12 -4.50 -11.72 5.53
C MET A 12 -3.96 -12.90 6.36
N PRO A 13 -2.65 -13.21 6.30
CA PRO A 13 -2.09 -14.29 7.11
C PRO A 13 -2.08 -13.92 8.60
N ASP A 14 -2.31 -14.91 9.45
CA ASP A 14 -2.26 -14.74 10.91
C ASP A 14 -0.83 -14.61 11.44
N TRP A 15 0.15 -15.11 10.69
CA TRP A 15 1.56 -15.01 11.00
C TRP A 15 2.20 -13.83 10.25
N ASN A 16 3.19 -13.17 10.87
CA ASN A 16 3.88 -12.00 10.30
C ASN A 16 2.93 -10.84 9.91
N ARG A 17 1.99 -10.53 10.80
CA ARG A 17 1.00 -9.48 10.61
C ARG A 17 1.66 -8.11 10.61
N VAL A 18 1.41 -7.35 9.54
CA VAL A 18 1.87 -5.95 9.43
C VAL A 18 0.74 -4.95 9.70
N ILE A 19 -0.51 -5.38 9.58
CA ILE A 19 -1.71 -4.60 9.91
C ILE A 19 -2.42 -5.16 11.14
N SER A 20 -3.17 -4.29 11.82
CA SER A 20 -4.02 -4.68 12.95
C SER A 20 -5.18 -5.58 12.51
N SER A 21 -5.59 -6.51 13.39
CA SER A 21 -6.63 -7.51 13.11
C SER A 21 -8.04 -6.94 12.99
N ASP A 22 -8.27 -5.71 13.44
CA ASP A 22 -9.55 -5.01 13.23
C ASP A 22 -9.80 -4.64 11.75
N LEU A 23 -8.81 -4.85 10.87
CA LEU A 23 -8.92 -4.66 9.43
C LEU A 23 -9.23 -5.95 8.66
N ASP A 24 -9.25 -7.12 9.30
CA ASP A 24 -9.41 -8.42 8.61
C ASP A 24 -10.75 -8.54 7.87
N SER A 25 -11.78 -7.88 8.38
CA SER A 25 -13.09 -7.83 7.74
C SER A 25 -13.09 -7.12 6.39
N ILE A 26 -12.06 -6.34 6.06
CA ILE A 26 -11.94 -5.60 4.79
C ILE A 26 -10.65 -5.93 4.03
N ALA A 27 -9.61 -6.40 4.73
CA ALA A 27 -8.31 -6.66 4.15
C ALA A 27 -8.23 -7.98 3.36
N TYR A 28 -7.46 -7.98 2.29
CA TYR A 28 -7.04 -9.18 1.56
C TYR A 28 -5.69 -8.95 0.89
N CYS A 29 -4.99 -10.03 0.60
CA CYS A 29 -3.69 -10.01 -0.05
C CYS A 29 -3.81 -10.40 -1.52
N LEU A 30 -2.93 -9.83 -2.34
CA LEU A 30 -2.66 -10.25 -3.70
C LEU A 30 -1.18 -10.51 -3.88
N CYS A 31 -0.83 -11.64 -4.47
CA CYS A 31 0.51 -11.90 -4.98
C CYS A 31 0.47 -12.28 -6.45
N TYR A 32 1.62 -12.15 -7.10
CA TYR A 32 1.80 -12.48 -8.51
C TYR A 32 2.82 -13.58 -8.65
N GLN A 33 2.51 -14.62 -9.43
CA GLN A 33 3.42 -15.70 -9.72
C GLN A 33 3.63 -15.82 -11.23
N TYR A 34 4.87 -16.04 -11.66
CA TYR A 34 5.24 -16.10 -13.08
C TYR A 34 6.16 -17.27 -13.40
N ASP A 35 6.36 -17.52 -14.70
CA ASP A 35 7.14 -18.65 -15.23
C ASP A 35 6.77 -20.00 -14.57
N ILE A 36 5.46 -20.21 -14.39
CA ILE A 36 4.92 -21.35 -13.62
C ILE A 36 5.10 -22.65 -14.41
N ASP A 37 5.69 -23.66 -13.77
CA ASP A 37 5.88 -24.99 -14.32
C ASP A 37 4.61 -25.86 -14.23
N LEU A 38 4.64 -27.06 -14.81
CA LEU A 38 3.53 -28.01 -14.78
C LEU A 38 3.16 -28.48 -13.36
N ASN A 39 4.06 -28.30 -12.39
CA ASN A 39 3.83 -28.63 -10.99
C ASN A 39 3.30 -27.43 -10.21
N GLY A 40 3.09 -26.26 -10.83
CA GLY A 40 2.63 -25.04 -10.16
C GLY A 40 3.72 -24.29 -9.37
N ASN A 41 5.00 -24.58 -9.61
CA ASN A 41 6.11 -23.84 -9.03
C ASN A 41 6.54 -22.71 -9.96
N GLY A 42 6.94 -21.59 -9.38
CA GLY A 42 7.46 -20.45 -10.09
C GLY A 42 7.72 -19.29 -9.13
N PRO A 43 8.59 -18.35 -9.51
CA PRO A 43 8.88 -17.17 -8.71
C PRO A 43 7.63 -16.31 -8.46
N TYR A 44 7.63 -15.70 -7.28
CA TYR A 44 6.67 -14.66 -6.93
C TYR A 44 7.29 -13.28 -7.09
N GLY A 45 6.52 -12.32 -7.59
CA GLY A 45 6.96 -10.95 -7.77
C GLY A 45 6.25 -10.22 -8.89
N PHE A 46 6.10 -8.89 -8.75
CA PHE A 46 5.49 -8.04 -9.78
C PHE A 46 6.50 -7.58 -10.84
N ASN A 47 7.36 -8.50 -11.31
CA ASN A 47 8.55 -8.19 -12.11
C ASN A 47 8.37 -8.40 -13.62
N THR A 48 7.19 -8.86 -14.07
CA THR A 48 6.92 -9.07 -15.50
C THR A 48 6.23 -7.86 -16.14
N ASN A 49 6.27 -7.77 -17.47
CA ASN A 49 5.55 -6.73 -18.20
C ASN A 49 4.03 -6.80 -17.96
N LYS A 50 3.48 -8.03 -17.89
CA LYS A 50 2.07 -8.28 -17.56
C LYS A 50 1.75 -7.79 -16.15
N ALA A 51 2.58 -8.11 -15.16
CA ALA A 51 2.42 -7.63 -13.79
C ALA A 51 2.45 -6.10 -13.70
N SER A 52 3.40 -5.45 -14.37
CA SER A 52 3.49 -3.99 -14.43
C SER A 52 2.24 -3.37 -15.06
N GLY A 53 1.73 -3.97 -16.15
CA GLY A 53 0.46 -3.57 -16.76
C GLY A 53 -0.72 -3.65 -15.80
N ILE A 54 -0.87 -4.77 -15.08
CA ILE A 54 -1.92 -4.96 -14.07
C ILE A 54 -1.82 -3.91 -12.95
N ILE A 55 -0.62 -3.66 -12.42
CA ILE A 55 -0.40 -2.67 -11.36
C ILE A 55 -0.79 -1.26 -11.83
N ASN A 56 -0.41 -0.88 -13.04
CA ASN A 56 -0.71 0.45 -13.58
C ASN A 56 -2.21 0.65 -13.84
N ASP A 57 -2.88 -0.38 -14.37
CA ASP A 57 -4.32 -0.33 -14.65
C ASP A 57 -5.16 -0.38 -13.35
N ALA A 58 -4.70 -1.14 -12.34
CA ALA A 58 -5.41 -1.28 -11.08
C ALA A 58 -5.18 -0.09 -10.13
N PHE A 59 -4.01 0.52 -10.16
CA PHE A 59 -3.58 1.56 -9.20
C PHE A 59 -3.11 2.83 -9.92
N PRO A 60 -4.04 3.59 -10.54
CA PRO A 60 -3.67 4.82 -11.24
C PRO A 60 -3.15 5.89 -10.26
N ASN A 61 -2.25 6.75 -10.73
CA ASN A 61 -1.70 7.87 -9.95
C ASN A 61 -1.09 7.44 -8.61
N LEU A 62 -0.08 6.59 -8.66
CA LEU A 62 0.52 5.99 -7.47
C LEU A 62 1.44 6.97 -6.72
N PHE A 63 1.33 6.99 -5.39
CA PHE A 63 2.18 7.77 -4.48
C PHE A 63 2.73 6.85 -3.39
N PHE A 64 4.04 6.88 -3.18
CA PHE A 64 4.69 6.20 -2.07
C PHE A 64 4.70 7.06 -0.82
N TYR A 65 4.30 6.48 0.30
CA TYR A 65 4.41 7.08 1.63
C TYR A 65 5.86 6.91 2.13
N GLU A 66 6.63 8.00 2.09
CA GLU A 66 7.99 8.02 2.61
C GLU A 66 7.97 8.58 4.05
N ASN A 67 8.41 7.78 5.02
CA ASN A 67 8.71 8.26 6.37
C ASN A 67 10.23 8.28 6.59
N ASN A 68 10.81 9.48 6.59
CA ASN A 68 12.20 9.68 6.92
C ASN A 68 12.36 9.60 8.46
N GLY A 69 12.52 8.39 8.98
CA GLY A 69 12.53 8.05 10.41
C GLY A 69 13.56 8.78 11.30
N LYS A 70 14.40 9.65 10.73
CA LYS A 70 15.31 10.55 11.47
C LYS A 70 14.59 11.78 12.04
N ASN A 71 13.58 12.30 11.33
CA ASN A 71 12.91 13.56 11.70
C ASN A 71 11.39 13.41 11.84
N ASN A 72 10.88 12.18 11.82
CA ASN A 72 9.45 11.86 11.76
C ASN A 72 8.69 12.63 10.66
N LYS A 73 9.41 13.05 9.61
CA LYS A 73 8.84 13.78 8.48
C LYS A 73 8.41 12.77 7.43
N VAL A 74 7.12 12.78 7.20
CA VAL A 74 6.41 12.06 6.17
C VAL A 74 6.28 12.91 4.91
N LYS A 75 6.31 12.27 3.74
CA LYS A 75 5.94 12.85 2.44
C LYS A 75 5.28 11.80 1.54
N LEU A 76 4.46 12.25 0.61
CA LEU A 76 4.00 11.44 -0.51
C LEU A 76 4.85 11.72 -1.75
N LEU A 77 5.44 10.67 -2.33
CA LEU A 77 6.26 10.74 -3.53
C LEU A 77 5.53 10.09 -4.69
N SER A 78 5.21 10.85 -5.74
CA SER A 78 4.62 10.26 -6.94
C SER A 78 5.58 9.24 -7.56
N THR A 79 5.05 8.08 -7.95
CA THR A 79 5.81 6.98 -8.53
C THR A 79 4.97 6.27 -9.59
N GLN A 80 5.63 5.56 -10.49
CA GLN A 80 4.99 4.73 -11.52
C GLN A 80 5.14 3.23 -11.23
N ALA A 81 5.86 2.87 -10.18
CA ALA A 81 6.11 1.47 -9.83
C ALA A 81 6.20 1.27 -8.32
N ILE A 82 5.87 0.06 -7.90
CA ILE A 82 6.09 -0.43 -6.54
C ILE A 82 7.55 -0.90 -6.46
N LYS A 83 8.32 -0.31 -5.54
CA LYS A 83 9.78 -0.55 -5.45
C LYS A 83 10.25 -0.89 -4.03
N SER A 84 9.45 -0.53 -3.03
CA SER A 84 9.85 -0.60 -1.63
C SER A 84 8.68 -1.06 -0.78
N ASN A 85 8.96 -1.84 0.26
CA ASN A 85 7.98 -2.12 1.30
C ASN A 85 7.44 -0.82 1.91
N GLY A 86 6.15 -0.81 2.20
CA GLY A 86 5.49 0.33 2.84
C GLY A 86 4.12 0.60 2.29
N ILE A 87 3.64 1.82 2.51
CA ILE A 87 2.30 2.24 2.14
C ILE A 87 2.33 2.98 0.82
N TYR A 88 1.31 2.72 0.00
CA TYR A 88 1.05 3.44 -1.22
C TYR A 88 -0.37 3.98 -1.23
N LEU A 89 -0.52 5.19 -1.77
CA LEU A 89 -1.81 5.80 -2.07
C LEU A 89 -2.00 5.86 -3.58
N TYR A 90 -3.23 5.75 -4.07
CA TYR A 90 -3.56 5.78 -5.49
C TYR A 90 -4.97 6.33 -5.74
N GLY A 91 -5.29 6.62 -6.99
CA GLY A 91 -6.61 7.06 -7.42
C GLY A 91 -6.72 8.57 -7.59
N ASN A 92 -7.60 9.21 -6.82
CA ASN A 92 -7.95 10.63 -7.00
C ASN A 92 -6.80 11.55 -6.55
N VAL A 93 -6.12 12.16 -7.52
CA VAL A 93 -4.98 13.06 -7.31
C VAL A 93 -5.35 14.28 -6.47
N ASP A 94 -6.55 14.85 -6.65
CA ASP A 94 -6.97 16.03 -5.91
C ASP A 94 -7.13 15.71 -4.42
N LYS A 95 -7.75 14.57 -4.08
CA LYS A 95 -7.91 14.10 -2.70
C LYS A 95 -6.56 13.78 -2.05
N ILE A 96 -5.67 13.12 -2.77
CA ILE A 96 -4.32 12.84 -2.28
C ILE A 96 -3.52 14.13 -2.07
N ASN A 97 -3.65 15.10 -2.97
CA ASN A 97 -3.01 16.40 -2.84
C ASN A 97 -3.52 17.19 -1.63
N LEU A 98 -4.81 17.09 -1.29
CA LEU A 98 -5.35 17.67 -0.06
C LEU A 98 -4.65 17.10 1.19
N LEU A 99 -4.45 15.78 1.26
CA LEU A 99 -3.71 15.14 2.36
C LEU A 99 -2.27 15.68 2.46
N GLN A 100 -1.59 15.88 1.32
CA GLN A 100 -0.25 16.45 1.28
C GLN A 100 -0.23 17.95 1.65
N GLN A 101 -1.28 18.70 1.30
CA GLN A 101 -1.41 20.12 1.67
C GLN A 101 -1.61 20.29 3.17
N ASP A 102 -2.48 19.50 3.80
CA ASP A 102 -2.68 19.48 5.25
C ASP A 102 -1.36 19.19 5.97
N LEU A 103 -0.62 18.20 5.47
CA LEU A 103 0.70 17.84 5.98
C LEU A 103 1.70 18.99 5.89
N ASN A 104 1.77 19.66 4.74
CA ASN A 104 2.66 20.79 4.52
C ASN A 104 2.30 21.97 5.43
N TYR A 105 1.00 22.26 5.59
CA TYR A 105 0.52 23.33 6.46
C TYR A 105 0.87 23.09 7.93
N TYR A 106 0.73 21.85 8.40
CA TYR A 106 1.16 21.46 9.74
C TYR A 106 2.66 21.69 9.95
N TYR A 107 3.52 21.21 9.04
CA TYR A 107 4.98 21.42 9.14
C TYR A 107 5.40 22.89 9.07
N LEU A 108 4.71 23.71 8.27
CA LEU A 108 4.95 25.15 8.22
C LEU A 108 4.63 25.80 9.57
N SER A 109 3.55 25.36 10.22
CA SER A 109 3.13 25.84 11.53
C SER A 109 4.13 25.44 12.63
N GLU A 110 4.63 24.20 12.61
CA GLU A 110 5.71 23.75 13.51
C GLU A 110 6.97 24.59 13.33
N LYS A 111 7.44 24.77 12.09
CA LYS A 111 8.64 25.55 11.79
C LYS A 111 8.46 27.02 12.21
N LYS A 112 7.27 27.59 12.03
CA LYS A 112 6.93 28.93 12.52
C LYS A 112 7.10 29.02 14.04
N ASN A 113 6.58 28.05 14.78
CA ASN A 113 6.72 27.99 16.23
C ASN A 113 8.18 27.80 16.68
N GLU A 114 8.96 26.96 16.01
CA GLU A 114 10.41 26.84 16.27
C GLU A 114 11.13 28.18 16.14
N MET A 115 10.81 28.96 15.10
CA MET A 115 11.40 30.30 14.89
C MET A 115 10.94 31.31 15.94
N ARG A 116 9.68 31.24 16.39
CA ARG A 116 9.14 32.10 17.46
C ARG A 116 9.84 31.82 18.78
N LEU A 117 9.99 30.55 19.15
CA LEU A 117 10.69 30.13 20.37
C LEU A 117 12.16 30.57 20.37
N LYS A 118 12.87 30.47 19.23
CA LYS A 118 14.24 31.01 19.08
C LYS A 118 14.34 32.53 19.31
N ARG A 119 13.23 33.26 19.17
CA ARG A 119 13.11 34.70 19.41
C ARG A 119 12.47 35.03 20.76
N SER A 120 12.31 34.04 21.64
CA SER A 120 11.62 34.18 22.94
C SER A 120 10.16 34.66 22.82
N LEU A 121 9.50 34.40 21.69
CA LEU A 121 8.09 34.66 21.47
C LEU A 121 7.25 33.44 21.83
N ALA A 122 6.06 33.65 22.40
CA ALA A 122 5.13 32.57 22.69
C ALA A 122 4.72 31.83 21.40
N PRO A 123 4.66 30.48 21.42
CA PRO A 123 4.19 29.70 20.28
C PRO A 123 2.70 29.92 20.03
N GLU A 124 2.28 29.75 18.79
CA GLU A 124 0.87 29.73 18.40
C GLU A 124 0.32 28.29 18.48
N PRO A 125 -1.00 28.10 18.67
CA PRO A 125 -1.60 26.77 18.60
C PRO A 125 -1.31 26.10 17.27
N LEU A 126 -0.91 24.83 17.29
CA LEU A 126 -0.74 24.05 16.07
C LEU A 126 -2.11 23.65 15.49
N PRO A 127 -2.21 23.51 14.16
CA PRO A 127 -3.39 22.91 13.55
C PRO A 127 -3.54 21.44 13.96
N SER A 128 -4.71 20.87 13.68
CA SER A 128 -4.96 19.45 13.91
C SER A 128 -3.93 18.58 13.20
N GLU A 129 -3.49 17.51 13.85
CA GLU A 129 -2.49 16.61 13.29
C GLU A 129 -3.01 15.94 11.99
N PRO A 130 -2.27 16.05 10.88
CA PRO A 130 -2.64 15.45 9.59
C PRO A 130 -2.80 13.92 9.66
N LEU A 131 -3.74 13.38 8.88
CA LEU A 131 -3.97 11.94 8.75
C LEU A 131 -2.70 11.16 8.39
N LEU A 132 -1.88 11.71 7.47
CA LEU A 132 -0.65 11.07 7.03
C LEU A 132 0.39 10.93 8.15
N LEU A 133 0.46 11.86 9.12
CA LEU A 133 1.38 11.72 10.26
C LEU A 133 0.97 10.57 11.19
N ASN A 134 -0.33 10.36 11.33
CA ASN A 134 -0.90 9.31 12.17
C ASN A 134 -1.04 7.96 11.45
N LEU A 135 -0.58 7.82 10.20
CA LEU A 135 -0.74 6.59 9.44
C LEU A 135 0.18 5.47 9.94
N VAL A 136 1.39 5.84 10.37
CA VAL A 136 2.37 4.93 10.98
C VAL A 136 2.81 5.50 12.31
N ARG A 137 2.59 4.77 13.40
CA ARG A 137 3.06 5.16 14.73
C ARG A 137 3.74 3.97 15.40
N ASN A 138 4.92 4.20 15.98
CA ASN A 138 5.72 3.13 16.61
C ASN A 138 6.00 1.93 15.68
N ARG A 139 6.13 2.18 14.37
CA ARG A 139 6.31 1.18 13.30
C ARG A 139 5.09 0.31 13.01
N GLU A 140 3.92 0.65 13.55
CA GLU A 140 2.66 -0.05 13.28
C GLU A 140 1.73 0.81 12.41
N TYR A 141 0.99 0.13 11.52
CA TYR A 141 -0.03 0.75 10.71
C TYR A 141 -1.31 1.00 11.51
N ARG A 142 -1.79 2.24 11.48
CA ARG A 142 -2.95 2.68 12.26
C ARG A 142 -4.25 2.45 11.49
N SER A 143 -5.08 1.55 12.00
CA SER A 143 -6.32 1.14 11.33
C SER A 143 -7.34 2.27 11.22
N ASP A 144 -7.41 3.15 12.23
CA ASP A 144 -8.22 4.37 12.22
C ASP A 144 -7.82 5.32 11.09
N SER A 145 -6.52 5.51 10.88
CA SER A 145 -5.99 6.34 9.80
C SER A 145 -6.24 5.71 8.42
N ILE A 146 -6.04 4.38 8.29
CA ILE A 146 -6.32 3.65 7.04
C ILE A 146 -7.80 3.79 6.65
N LYS A 147 -8.73 3.51 7.59
CA LYS A 147 -10.17 3.62 7.37
C LYS A 147 -10.55 5.02 6.91
N ARG A 148 -10.07 6.07 7.60
CA ARG A 148 -10.35 7.46 7.23
C ARG A 148 -9.79 7.86 5.87
N ILE A 149 -8.64 7.34 5.45
CA ILE A 149 -8.09 7.60 4.11
C ILE A 149 -8.98 6.94 3.03
N ILE A 150 -9.40 5.70 3.25
CA ILE A 150 -10.32 4.99 2.33
C ILE A 150 -11.66 5.73 2.25
N ASP A 151 -12.23 6.12 3.38
CA ASP A 151 -13.48 6.90 3.47
C ASP A 151 -13.36 8.28 2.78
N SER A 152 -12.14 8.79 2.60
CA SER A 152 -11.85 10.05 1.89
C SER A 152 -11.74 9.88 0.37
N GLU A 153 -12.13 8.72 -0.17
CA GLU A 153 -12.06 8.34 -1.59
C GLU A 153 -10.61 8.27 -2.12
N CYS A 154 -9.64 8.00 -1.24
CA CYS A 154 -8.27 7.71 -1.60
C CYS A 154 -8.04 6.19 -1.58
N GLY A 155 -7.53 5.64 -2.68
CA GLY A 155 -7.03 4.27 -2.70
C GLY A 155 -5.80 4.15 -1.80
N LEU A 156 -5.72 3.07 -1.02
CA LEU A 156 -4.58 2.76 -0.17
C LEU A 156 -4.28 1.27 -0.21
N PHE A 157 -3.00 0.92 -0.28
CA PHE A 157 -2.52 -0.43 -0.07
C PHE A 157 -1.20 -0.46 0.70
N VAL A 158 -0.90 -1.60 1.32
CA VAL A 158 0.41 -1.88 1.91
C VAL A 158 1.13 -2.89 1.03
N TYR A 159 2.35 -2.57 0.64
CA TYR A 159 3.25 -3.51 -0.03
C TYR A 159 4.16 -4.16 1.00
N HIS A 160 4.17 -5.50 1.02
CA HIS A 160 4.94 -6.29 1.97
C HIS A 160 5.45 -7.58 1.34
N HIS A 161 6.60 -8.05 1.79
CA HIS A 161 7.18 -9.32 1.34
C HIS A 161 6.85 -10.43 2.34
N TYR A 162 6.01 -11.38 1.93
CA TYR A 162 5.83 -12.64 2.64
C TYR A 162 6.82 -13.65 2.05
N MET A 163 7.77 -14.14 2.84
CA MET A 163 8.70 -15.19 2.41
C MET A 163 8.62 -16.40 3.34
N PRO A 164 8.81 -17.63 2.84
CA PRO A 164 9.13 -17.99 1.44
C PRO A 164 7.89 -18.14 0.53
N ALA A 165 6.67 -18.04 1.09
CA ALA A 165 5.41 -18.17 0.34
C ALA A 165 4.84 -16.79 -0.04
N ALA A 166 4.29 -16.67 -1.25
CA ALA A 166 3.66 -15.47 -1.83
C ALA A 166 4.61 -14.33 -2.26
N GLY A 167 5.84 -14.26 -1.76
CA GLY A 167 6.82 -13.24 -2.14
C GLY A 167 6.29 -11.82 -1.99
N ASP A 168 6.36 -11.04 -3.07
CA ASP A 168 5.82 -9.69 -3.14
C ASP A 168 4.28 -9.70 -3.06
N CYS A 169 3.74 -9.00 -2.06
CA CYS A 169 2.31 -8.95 -1.83
C CYS A 169 1.80 -7.52 -1.70
N VAL A 170 0.62 -7.30 -2.29
CA VAL A 170 -0.17 -6.08 -2.11
C VAL A 170 -1.32 -6.43 -1.16
N ILE A 171 -1.36 -5.75 -0.02
CA ILE A 171 -2.44 -5.82 0.96
C ILE A 171 -3.42 -4.70 0.66
N LEU A 172 -4.63 -5.08 0.26
CA LEU A 172 -5.71 -4.18 -0.12
C LEU A 172 -6.80 -4.19 0.94
N PHE A 173 -7.56 -3.10 0.99
CA PHE A 173 -8.66 -2.90 1.94
C PHE A 173 -10.00 -2.61 1.25
N ASP A 174 -10.00 -2.47 -0.07
CA ASP A 174 -11.20 -2.21 -0.87
C ASP A 174 -11.67 -3.48 -1.58
N ARG A 175 -12.74 -4.09 -1.08
CA ARG A 175 -13.31 -5.31 -1.66
C ARG A 175 -13.96 -5.08 -3.02
N HIS A 176 -14.32 -3.85 -3.37
CA HIS A 176 -14.92 -3.54 -4.67
C HIS A 176 -13.93 -3.70 -5.82
N LEU A 177 -12.62 -3.57 -5.53
CA LEU A 177 -11.55 -3.75 -6.52
C LEU A 177 -11.39 -5.19 -7.02
N VAL A 178 -11.88 -6.20 -6.30
CA VAL A 178 -11.68 -7.62 -6.64
C VAL A 178 -12.19 -7.95 -8.05
N PHE A 179 -13.39 -7.47 -8.39
CA PHE A 179 -13.98 -7.72 -9.71
C PHE A 179 -13.16 -7.04 -10.82
N SER A 180 -12.75 -5.79 -10.61
CA SER A 180 -11.92 -5.03 -11.54
C SER A 180 -10.56 -5.69 -11.74
N LEU A 181 -9.90 -6.13 -10.67
CA LEU A 181 -8.62 -6.83 -10.72
C LEU A 181 -8.69 -8.14 -11.51
N LYS A 182 -9.77 -8.91 -11.33
CA LYS A 182 -10.00 -10.13 -12.11
C LYS A 182 -10.11 -9.82 -13.60
N ASN A 183 -10.85 -8.78 -13.98
CA ASN A 183 -10.99 -8.37 -15.38
C ASN A 183 -9.67 -7.84 -15.96
N ILE A 184 -8.92 -7.04 -15.19
CA ILE A 184 -7.60 -6.54 -15.59
C ILE A 184 -6.64 -7.72 -15.82
N ALA A 185 -6.55 -8.67 -14.89
CA ALA A 185 -5.70 -9.86 -15.05
C ALA A 185 -6.04 -10.64 -16.33
N LEU A 186 -7.34 -10.88 -16.59
CA LEU A 186 -7.80 -11.55 -17.81
C LEU A 186 -7.40 -10.78 -19.08
N ASN A 187 -7.48 -9.45 -19.08
CA ASN A 187 -7.06 -8.63 -20.22
C ASN A 187 -5.56 -8.76 -20.54
N PHE A 188 -4.74 -9.04 -19.52
CA PHE A 188 -3.31 -9.30 -19.68
C PHE A 188 -2.98 -10.78 -19.90
N ASP A 189 -3.98 -11.64 -20.11
CA ASP A 189 -3.80 -13.09 -20.26
C ASP A 189 -3.05 -13.66 -19.03
N VAL A 190 -3.52 -13.27 -17.85
CA VAL A 190 -3.05 -13.73 -16.54
C VAL A 190 -4.22 -14.40 -15.83
N GLU A 191 -3.99 -15.62 -15.35
CA GLU A 191 -5.02 -16.36 -14.63
C GLU A 191 -5.29 -15.73 -13.26
N TYR A 192 -6.55 -15.75 -12.81
CA TYR A 192 -6.92 -15.25 -11.48
C TYR A 192 -7.31 -16.42 -10.58
N PHE A 193 -6.63 -16.55 -9.45
CA PHE A 193 -6.92 -17.57 -8.44
C PHE A 193 -7.31 -16.93 -7.11
N GLU A 194 -8.12 -17.66 -6.36
CA GLU A 194 -8.39 -17.37 -4.97
C GLU A 194 -8.11 -18.62 -4.15
N VAL A 195 -7.41 -18.46 -3.02
CA VAL A 195 -7.12 -19.53 -2.07
C VAL A 195 -7.50 -19.07 -0.66
N ASP A 196 -7.87 -20.02 0.19
CA ASP A 196 -8.38 -19.73 1.54
C ASP A 196 -7.27 -19.43 2.57
N SER A 197 -6.00 -19.64 2.22
CA SER A 197 -4.84 -19.36 3.07
C SER A 197 -3.58 -19.20 2.23
N ILE A 198 -2.64 -18.38 2.74
CA ILE A 198 -1.27 -18.29 2.22
C ILE A 198 -0.56 -19.65 2.25
N ASP A 199 -0.94 -20.56 3.15
CA ASP A 199 -0.31 -21.86 3.34
C ASP A 199 -0.54 -22.82 2.16
N PHE A 200 -1.51 -22.52 1.30
CA PHE A 200 -1.72 -23.25 0.05
C PHE A 200 -0.74 -22.84 -1.06
N LEU A 201 0.03 -21.76 -0.84
CA LEU A 201 1.04 -21.30 -1.79
C LEU A 201 2.34 -22.05 -1.59
N LYS A 202 2.89 -22.55 -2.69
CA LYS A 202 4.18 -23.24 -2.67
C LYS A 202 5.29 -22.23 -2.42
N ALA A 203 6.25 -22.60 -1.58
CA ALA A 203 7.50 -21.87 -1.43
C ALA A 203 8.29 -21.91 -2.75
N TRP A 204 9.02 -20.83 -3.04
CA TRP A 204 9.94 -20.73 -4.17
C TRP A 204 11.29 -20.19 -3.70
#